data_AF-A0A1W2A3F3-F1
#
_entry.id   AF-A0A1W2A3F3-F1
#
_cell.length_a   1.000
_cell.length_b   1.000
_cell.length_c   1.000
_cell.angle_alpha   90.00
_cell.angle_beta   90.00
_cell.angle_gamma   90.00
#
_symmetry.space_group_name_H-M   'P 1'
#
loop_
_entity.id
_entity.type
_entity.pdbx_description
1 polymer ?
#
loop_
_entity_poly.entity_id
_entity_poly.type
_entity_poly.pdbx_seq_one_letter_code
_entity_poly.pdbx_strand_id
1 'polypeptide(L)' 'MLSTMLILRIFLGVLFTYWLLASIQFTVIPHLFRPLKKAEFYLAIAFGTVIYIYIPPLWFILVLGLYLYHFKIRSKK' A
#
# COMPACT_ATOMS: atom_id res chain seq x y z
N MET A 1 14.55 -15.04 18.98
CA MET A 1 13.12 -14.65 18.82
C MET A 1 12.95 -13.28 18.18
N LEU A 2 13.63 -12.22 18.64
CA LEU A 2 13.48 -10.86 18.11
C LEU A 2 13.76 -10.76 16.59
N SER A 3 14.84 -11.37 16.10
CA SER A 3 15.19 -11.34 14.67
C SER A 3 14.18 -12.06 13.78
N THR A 4 13.61 -13.18 14.25
CA THR A 4 12.60 -13.94 13.50
C THR A 4 11.29 -13.15 13.38
N MET A 5 10.88 -12.47 14.45
CA MET A 5 9.70 -11.59 14.43
C MET A 5 9.90 -10.37 13.53
N LEU A 6 11.11 -9.83 13.46
CA LEU A 6 11.44 -8.70 12.59
C LEU A 6 11.41 -9.10 11.10
N ILE A 7 11.99 -10.24 10.75
CA ILE A 7 11.92 -10.81 9.39
C ILE A 7 10.47 -11.04 8.97
N LEU A 8 9.65 -11.61 9.87
CA LEU A 8 8.23 -11.83 9.60
C LEU A 8 7.48 -10.51 9.37
N ARG A 9 7.76 -9.47 10.17
CA ARG A 9 7.17 -8.14 10.00
C ARG A 9 7.56 -7.49 8.67
N ILE A 10 8.82 -7.64 8.25
CA ILE A 10 9.27 -7.17 6.94
C ILE A 10 8.53 -7.91 5.83
N PHE A 11 8.47 -9.24 5.91
CA PHE A 11 7.79 -10.06 4.90
C PHE A 11 6.30 -9.68 4.77
N LEU A 12 5.60 -9.57 5.90
CA LEU A 12 4.21 -9.13 5.93
C LEU A 12 4.06 -7.69 5.43
N GLY A 13 4.96 -6.80 5.82
CA GLY A 13 4.96 -5.41 5.36
C GLY A 13 5.09 -5.29 3.84
N VAL A 14 6.02 -6.04 3.23
CA VAL A 14 6.16 -6.11 1.77
C VAL A 14 4.87 -6.63 1.13
N LEU A 15 4.34 -7.75 1.65
CA LEU A 15 3.14 -8.39 1.09
C LEU A 15 1.92 -7.46 1.13
N PHE A 16 1.66 -6.83 2.28
CA PHE A 16 0.53 -5.92 2.45
C PHE A 16 0.70 -4.63 1.64
N THR A 17 1.90 -4.06 1.59
CA THR A 17 2.17 -2.83 0.85
C THR A 17 2.08 -3.08 -0.67
N TYR A 18 2.56 -4.24 -1.15
CA TYR A 18 2.37 -4.68 -2.52
C TYR A 18 0.88 -4.79 -2.87
N TRP A 19 0.10 -5.46 -2.02
CA TRP A 19 -1.34 -5.65 -2.25
C TRP A 19 -2.10 -4.32 -2.27
N LEU A 20 -1.74 -3.40 -1.38
CA LEU A 20 -2.27 -2.04 -1.33
C LEU A 20 -1.96 -1.28 -2.62
N LEU A 21 -0.68 -1.18 -3.00
CA LEU A 21 -0.25 -0.44 -4.19
C LEU A 21 -0.82 -1.02 -5.48
N ALA A 22 -0.87 -2.35 -5.60
CA ALA A 22 -1.51 -3.02 -6.72
C ALA A 22 -3.00 -2.63 -6.80
N SER A 23 -3.72 -2.70 -5.68
CA SER A 23 -5.13 -2.30 -5.61
C SER A 23 -5.32 -0.85 -6.05
N ILE A 24 -4.48 0.09 -5.59
CA ILE A 24 -4.51 1.51 -6.01
C ILE A 24 -4.27 1.65 -7.52
N GLN A 25 -3.28 0.96 -8.06
CA GLN A 25 -2.92 1.05 -9.47
C GLN A 25 -4.04 0.57 -10.40
N PHE A 26 -4.82 -0.42 -9.98
CA PHE A 26 -5.96 -0.91 -10.76
C PHE A 26 -7.27 -0.12 -10.52
N THR A 27 -7.44 0.55 -9.37
CA THR A 27 -8.70 1.24 -9.03
C THR A 27 -8.65 2.76 -9.13
N VAL A 28 -7.60 3.40 -8.62
CA VAL A 28 -7.53 4.87 -8.46
C VAL A 28 -6.75 5.54 -9.59
N ILE A 29 -5.62 4.95 -9.98
CA ILE A 29 -4.72 5.56 -10.96
C ILE A 29 -5.36 5.75 -12.35
N PRO A 30 -6.16 4.83 -12.93
CA PRO A 30 -6.64 5.00 -14.31
C PRO A 30 -7.59 6.17 -14.52
N HIS A 31 -8.09 6.84 -13.47
CA HIS A 31 -8.99 7.99 -13.59
C HIS A 31 -8.33 9.35 -13.38
N LEU A 32 -7.20 9.43 -12.65
CA LEU A 32 -6.62 10.71 -12.24
C LEU A 32 -5.10 10.81 -12.45
N PHE A 33 -4.38 9.70 -12.63
CA PHE A 33 -2.92 9.70 -12.66
C PHE A 33 -2.34 8.73 -13.71
N ARG A 34 -1.09 8.96 -14.09
CA ARG A 34 -0.33 8.05 -14.94
C ARG A 34 -0.03 6.74 -14.17
N PRO A 35 -0.12 5.55 -14.82
CA PRO A 35 0.33 4.29 -14.22
C PRO A 35 1.82 4.36 -13.83
N LEU A 36 2.13 3.89 -12.62
CA LEU A 36 3.50 3.81 -12.10
C LEU A 36 4.34 2.88 -12.97
N LYS A 37 5.56 3.30 -13.31
CA LYS A 37 6.57 2.40 -13.91
C LYS A 37 6.95 1.32 -12.90
N LYS A 38 7.39 0.15 -13.37
CA LYS A 38 7.84 -0.95 -12.50
C LYS A 38 8.82 -0.49 -11.41
N ALA A 39 9.80 0.34 -11.76
CA ALA A 39 10.77 0.85 -10.80
C ALA A 39 10.14 1.72 -9.70
N GLU A 40 9.21 2.62 -10.06
CA GLU A 40 8.50 3.49 -9.12
C GLU A 40 7.58 2.68 -8.20
N PHE A 41 6.96 1.63 -8.74
CA PHE A 41 6.11 0.71 -7.99
C PHE A 41 6.89 -0.05 -6.91
N TYR A 42 8.03 -0.66 -7.24
CA TYR A 42 8.86 -1.36 -6.26
C TYR A 42 9.48 -0.42 -5.23
N LEU A 43 9.84 0.80 -5.64
CA LEU A 43 10.33 1.83 -4.72
C LEU A 43 9.23 2.24 -3.73
N ALA A 44 7.99 2.45 -4.21
CA ALA A 44 6.85 2.73 -3.34
C ALA A 44 6.54 1.57 -2.37
N ILE A 45 6.70 0.31 -2.79
CA ILE A 45 6.57 -0.85 -1.90
C ILE A 45 7.63 -0.81 -0.80
N ALA A 46 8.89 -0.53 -1.14
CA ALA A 46 9.95 -0.42 -0.16
C ALA A 46 9.66 0.68 0.88
N PHE A 47 9.27 1.87 0.41
CA PHE A 47 8.88 2.98 1.31
C PHE A 47 7.66 2.64 2.17
N GLY A 48 6.61 2.07 1.59
CA GLY A 48 5.42 1.70 2.36
C GLY A 48 5.68 0.55 3.35
N THR A 49 6.63 -0.33 3.06
CA THR A 49 7.08 -1.37 3.99
C THR A 49 7.83 -0.76 5.18
N VAL A 50 8.68 0.25 4.95
CA VAL A 50 9.32 1.03 6.02
C VAL A 50 8.24 1.69 6.88
N ILE A 51 7.25 2.36 6.26
CA ILE A 51 6.15 2.99 7.00
C ILE A 51 5.36 1.95 7.80
N TYR A 52 5.09 0.77 7.25
CA TYR A 52 4.41 -0.33 7.95
C TYR A 52 5.16 -0.78 9.21
N ILE A 53 6.49 -0.90 9.13
CA ILE A 53 7.33 -1.40 10.23
C ILE A 53 7.46 -0.37 11.34
N TYR A 54 7.72 0.89 10.99
CA TYR A 54 8.06 1.94 11.96
C TYR A 54 6.85 2.77 12.41
N ILE A 55 5.84 2.94 11.54
CA ILE A 55 4.64 3.74 11.81
C ILE A 55 3.37 2.99 11.34
N PRO A 56 3.04 1.83 11.93
CA PRO A 56 1.85 1.05 11.55
C PRO A 56 0.53 1.84 11.52
N PRO A 57 0.25 2.78 12.45
CA PRO A 57 -0.98 3.56 12.43
C PRO A 57 -1.11 4.43 11.17
N LEU A 58 -0.01 5.03 10.72
CA LEU A 58 0.00 5.87 9.51
C LEU A 58 -0.25 5.02 8.27
N TRP A 59 0.38 3.85 8.21
CA TRP A 59 0.13 2.88 7.14
C TRP A 59 -1.36 2.46 7.11
N PHE A 60 -1.95 2.18 8.27
CA PHE A 60 -3.35 1.82 8.38
C PHE A 60 -4.30 2.95 7.95
N ILE A 61 -4.01 4.21 8.31
CA ILE A 61 -4.79 5.38 7.87
C ILE A 61 -4.75 5.52 6.34
N LEU A 62 -3.58 5.30 5.72
CA LEU A 62 -3.46 5.31 4.25
C LEU A 62 -4.34 4.25 3.61
N VAL A 63 -4.30 3.01 4.13
CA VAL A 63 -5.15 1.90 3.65
C VAL A 63 -6.63 2.23 3.80
N LEU A 64 -7.04 2.72 4.97
CA LEU A 64 -8.44 3.05 5.26
C LEU A 64 -8.94 4.19 4.36
N GLY A 65 -8.16 5.25 4.18
CA GLY A 65 -8.49 6.36 3.31
C GLY A 65 -8.67 5.93 1.85
N LEU A 66 -7.79 5.06 1.36
CA LEU A 66 -7.89 4.49 0.02
C LEU A 66 -9.12 3.57 -0.14
N TYR A 67 -9.41 2.76 0.88
CA TYR A 67 -10.59 1.90 0.89
C TYR A 67 -11.90 2.70 0.85
N LEU A 68 -12.02 3.74 1.69
CA LEU A 68 -13.16 4.65 1.69
C LEU A 68 -13.29 5.40 0.36
N TYR A 69 -12.17 5.79 -0.24
CA TYR A 69 -12.15 6.44 -1.55
C TYR A 69 -12.65 5.51 -2.67
N HIS A 70 -12.21 4.24 -2.68
CA HIS A 70 -12.72 3.22 -3.60
C HIS A 70 -14.23 3.03 -3.48
N PHE A 71 -14.74 2.94 -2.24
CA PHE A 71 -16.19 2.80 -2.00
C PHE A 71 -16.98 4.02 -2.51
N LYS A 72 -16.45 5.22 -2.30
CA LYS A 72 -17.05 6.47 -2.80
C LYS A 72 -17.11 6.51 -4.33
N ILE A 73 -16.07 6.04 -5.02
CA ILE A 73 -16.07 5.94 -6.49
C ILE A 73 -17.14 4.94 -6.97
N ARG A 74 -17.25 3.78 -6.30
CA ARG A 74 -18.23 2.75 -6.66
C ARG A 74 -19.68 3.22 -6.47
N SER A 75 -19.94 4.02 -5.44
CA SER A 75 -21.27 4.58 -5.15
C SER A 75 -21.71 5.68 -6.11
N LYS A 76 -20.79 6.24 -6.92
CA LYS A 76 -21.09 7.28 -7.91
C LYS A 76 -21.31 6.74 -9.33
N LYS A 77 -21.05 5.45 -9.57
CA LYS A 77 -21.47 4.72 -10.77
C LYS A 77 -22.84 4.11 -10.54
#